data_AF-A0A9X8M605-F1
#
_entry.id   AF-A0A9X8M605-F1
#
_cell.length_a   1.000
_cell.length_b   1.000
_cell.length_c   1.000
_cell.angle_alpha   90.00
_cell.angle_beta   90.00
_cell.angle_gamma   90.00
#
_symmetry.space_group_name_H-M   'P 1'
#
loop_
_entity.id
_entity.type
_entity.pdbx_description
1 polymer ?
#
loop_
_entity_poly.entity_id
_entity_poly.type
_entity_poly.pdbx_seq_one_letter_code
_entity_poly.pdbx_strand_id
1 'polypeptide(L)'
;MKVLQEFSKKYQKELNYHIKDDSYGRSKSSLLMNHMLLTTEVAEIAELLRELFTITEKKIQEGYEEQEAFELAKEHISVDLGKEISDCLAYLCKLSNFFKRDMESDFYGKMEEVKKRVEY
;
A
#
# COMPACT_ATOMS: atom_id res chain seq x y z
N MET A 1 4.29 -13.84 0.82
CA MET A 1 4.57 -12.54 1.46
C MET A 1 5.87 -12.55 2.28
N LYS A 2 6.22 -13.64 2.96
CA LYS A 2 7.46 -13.84 3.73
C LYS A 2 8.75 -13.44 2.99
N VAL A 3 8.88 -13.87 1.73
CA VAL A 3 10.05 -13.54 0.89
C VAL A 3 10.18 -12.04 0.69
N LEU A 4 9.08 -11.36 0.38
CA LEU A 4 9.04 -9.91 0.18
C LEU A 4 9.31 -9.15 1.46
N GLN A 5 8.71 -9.57 2.58
CA GLN A 5 8.94 -8.96 3.88
C GLN A 5 10.41 -9.06 4.31
N GLU A 6 11.05 -10.21 4.10
CA GLU A 6 12.47 -10.42 4.43
C GLU A 6 13.40 -9.67 3.46
N PHE A 7 13.07 -9.60 2.17
CA PHE A 7 13.77 -8.73 1.23
C PHE A 7 13.73 -7.26 1.69
N SER A 8 12.52 -6.75 1.97
CA SER A 8 12.30 -5.38 2.42
C SER A 8 13.08 -5.07 3.70
N LYS A 9 13.10 -6.01 4.66
CA LYS A 9 13.89 -5.89 5.89
C LYS A 9 15.38 -5.69 5.64
N LYS A 10 15.97 -6.48 4.73
CA LYS A 10 17.39 -6.38 4.38
C LYS A 10 17.68 -5.07 3.66
N TYR A 11 16.91 -4.76 2.63
CA TYR A 11 17.03 -3.56 1.82
C TYR A 11 16.94 -2.28 2.67
N GLN A 12 15.95 -2.18 3.57
CA GLN A 12 15.79 -1.05 4.47
C GLN A 12 16.91 -0.95 5.52
N LYS A 13 17.51 -2.07 5.92
CA LYS A 13 18.67 -2.05 6.81
C LYS A 13 19.92 -1.52 6.11
N GLU A 14 20.18 -2.00 4.90
CA GLU A 14 21.29 -1.56 4.05
C GLU A 14 21.24 -0.05 3.78
N LEU A 15 20.06 0.48 3.51
CA LEU A 15 19.85 1.93 3.31
C LEU A 15 19.74 2.75 4.60
N ASN A 16 19.92 2.14 5.76
CA ASN A 16 19.71 2.78 7.07
C ASN A 16 18.30 3.39 7.24
N TYR A 17 17.31 2.86 6.51
CA TYR A 17 15.94 3.36 6.42
C TYR A 17 14.92 2.55 7.24
N HIS A 18 15.36 1.53 7.98
CA HIS A 18 14.58 0.78 8.96
C HIS A 18 14.15 1.67 10.16
N ILE A 19 13.06 1.27 10.84
CA ILE A 19 12.66 1.91 12.11
C ILE A 19 13.76 1.68 13.14
N LYS A 20 14.24 2.75 13.77
CA LYS A 20 15.29 2.68 14.79
C LYS A 20 14.75 2.08 16.08
N ASP A 21 15.52 1.21 16.71
CA ASP A 21 15.17 0.47 17.93
C ASP A 21 16.21 0.62 19.04
N ASP A 22 17.17 1.53 18.88
CA ASP A 22 18.28 1.77 19.81
C ASP A 22 17.93 2.71 20.98
N SER A 23 16.82 3.44 20.89
CA SER A 23 16.25 4.21 21.99
C SER A 23 14.78 4.53 21.75
N TYR A 24 14.03 4.75 22.83
CA TYR A 24 12.62 5.13 22.74
C TYR A 24 12.40 6.39 21.87
N GLY A 25 13.23 7.43 22.05
CA GLY A 25 13.12 8.67 21.28
C GLY A 25 13.30 8.45 19.78
N ARG A 26 14.29 7.64 19.38
CA ARG A 26 14.52 7.32 17.97
C ARG A 26 13.43 6.43 17.41
N SER A 27 12.95 5.43 18.16
CA SER A 27 11.81 4.60 17.77
C SER A 27 10.55 5.43 17.55
N LYS A 28 10.23 6.34 18.48
CA LYS A 28 9.07 7.23 18.36
C LYS A 28 9.16 8.07 17.08
N SER A 29 10.29 8.72 16.83
CA SER A 29 10.46 9.55 15.62
C SER A 29 10.39 8.72 14.33
N SER A 30 11.02 7.55 14.30
CA SER A 30 10.95 6.66 13.12
C SER A 30 9.56 6.09 12.87
N LEU A 31 8.81 5.74 13.92
CA LEU A 31 7.43 5.26 13.80
C LEU A 31 6.51 6.36 13.26
N LEU A 32 6.63 7.58 13.78
CA LEU A 32 5.86 8.73 13.30
C LEU A 32 6.19 9.06 11.84
N MET A 33 7.47 9.03 11.47
CA MET A 33 7.89 9.21 10.08
C MET A 33 7.31 8.12 9.18
N ASN A 34 7.40 6.85 9.58
CA ASN A 34 6.83 5.75 8.80
C ASN A 34 5.31 5.89 8.66
N HIS A 35 4.62 6.31 9.71
CA HIS A 35 3.17 6.56 9.67
C HIS A 35 2.83 7.67 8.68
N MET A 36 3.52 8.81 8.76
CA MET A 36 3.32 9.95 7.87
C MET A 36 3.52 9.56 6.41
N LEU A 37 4.59 8.83 6.11
CA LEU A 37 4.87 8.38 4.74
C LEU A 37 3.81 7.39 4.26
N LEU A 38 3.46 6.38 5.06
CA LEU A 38 2.38 5.46 4.70
C LEU A 38 1.06 6.20 4.40
N THR A 39 0.72 7.23 5.18
CA THR A 39 -0.49 8.02 4.91
C THR A 39 -0.40 8.86 3.64
N THR A 40 0.80 9.28 3.24
CA THR A 40 1.05 9.97 1.97
C THR A 40 0.79 9.03 0.79
N GLU A 41 1.40 7.83 0.79
CA GLU A 41 1.20 6.87 -0.30
C GLU A 41 -0.28 6.44 -0.44
N VAL A 42 -0.99 6.31 0.69
CA VAL A 42 -2.44 6.02 0.67
C VAL A 42 -3.23 7.19 0.07
N ALA A 43 -2.81 8.44 0.30
CA ALA A 43 -3.43 9.60 -0.31
C ALA A 43 -3.12 9.67 -1.82
N GLU A 44 -1.94 9.24 -2.26
CA GLU A 44 -1.58 9.15 -3.68
C GLU A 44 -2.42 8.08 -4.41
N ILE A 45 -2.70 6.94 -3.78
CA ILE A 45 -3.70 5.99 -4.30
C ILE A 45 -5.07 6.66 -4.45
N ALA A 46 -5.52 7.41 -3.45
CA ALA A 46 -6.81 8.10 -3.52
C ALA A 46 -6.86 9.13 -4.66
N GLU A 47 -5.75 9.83 -4.91
CA GLU A 47 -5.63 10.78 -6.00
C GLU A 47 -5.67 10.10 -7.38
N LEU A 48 -4.99 8.96 -7.54
CA LEU A 48 -5.04 8.18 -8.78
C LEU A 48 -6.45 7.63 -9.05
N LEU A 49 -7.18 7.24 -8.00
CA LEU A 49 -8.59 6.86 -8.15
C LEU A 49 -9.47 8.04 -8.57
N ARG A 50 -9.21 9.24 -8.05
CA ARG A 50 -9.90 10.46 -8.48
C ARG A 50 -9.62 10.77 -9.95
N GLU A 51 -8.37 10.60 -10.38
CA GLU A 51 -7.96 10.76 -11.77
C GLU A 51 -8.64 9.74 -12.69
N LEU A 52 -8.68 8.46 -12.28
CA LEU A 52 -9.40 7.39 -12.99
C LEU A 52 -10.82 7.82 -13.34
N PHE A 53 -11.60 8.25 -12.35
CA PHE A 53 -12.99 8.67 -12.57
C PHE A 53 -13.09 9.91 -13.46
N THR A 54 -12.19 10.88 -13.27
CA THR A 54 -12.16 12.10 -14.09
C THR A 54 -11.91 11.76 -15.57
N ILE A 55 -11.00 10.83 -15.85
CA ILE A 55 -10.70 10.38 -17.22
C ILE A 55 -11.89 9.61 -17.80
N THR A 56 -12.49 8.70 -17.02
CA THR A 56 -13.66 7.93 -17.45
C THR A 56 -14.82 8.86 -17.85
N GLU A 57 -15.17 9.83 -17.00
CA GLU A 57 -16.24 10.79 -17.28
C GLU A 57 -15.95 11.62 -18.53
N LYS A 58 -14.70 12.08 -18.70
CA LYS A 58 -14.28 12.81 -19.89
C LYS A 58 -14.43 11.96 -21.15
N LYS A 59 -14.06 10.69 -21.11
CA LYS A 59 -14.17 9.77 -22.25
C LYS A 59 -15.63 9.48 -22.62
N ILE A 60 -16.50 9.32 -21.63
CA ILE A 60 -17.94 9.20 -21.87
C ILE A 60 -18.49 10.45 -22.58
N GLN A 61 -18.07 11.65 -22.16
CA GLN A 61 -18.44 12.90 -22.82
C GLN A 61 -17.90 13.01 -24.26
N GLU A 62 -16.75 12.38 -24.55
CA GLU A 62 -16.18 12.26 -25.90
C GLU A 62 -16.92 11.22 -26.78
N GLY A 63 -17.90 10.49 -26.23
CA GLY A 63 -18.75 9.55 -26.96
C GLY A 63 -18.32 8.08 -26.84
N TYR A 64 -17.37 7.75 -25.97
CA TYR A 64 -17.01 6.36 -25.66
C TYR A 64 -18.11 5.68 -24.85
N GLU A 65 -18.23 4.36 -24.99
CA GLU A 65 -19.06 3.55 -24.10
C GLU A 65 -18.45 3.52 -22.68
N GLU A 66 -19.29 3.37 -21.66
CA GLU A 66 -18.90 3.50 -20.24
C GLU A 66 -17.80 2.50 -19.85
N GLN A 67 -17.97 1.22 -20.18
CA GLN A 67 -16.98 0.18 -19.86
C GLN A 67 -15.67 0.40 -20.65
N GLU A 68 -15.76 0.78 -21.92
CA GLU A 68 -14.58 1.12 -22.73
C GLU A 68 -13.81 2.31 -22.13
N ALA A 69 -14.51 3.38 -21.76
CA ALA A 69 -13.95 4.56 -21.11
C ALA A 69 -13.27 4.21 -19.77
N PHE A 70 -13.87 3.32 -18.99
CA PHE A 70 -13.32 2.87 -17.72
C PHE A 70 -12.05 2.02 -17.89
N GLU A 71 -12.03 1.10 -18.84
CA GLU A 71 -10.83 0.29 -19.12
C GLU A 71 -9.66 1.16 -19.61
N LEU A 72 -9.91 2.13 -20.49
CA LEU A 72 -8.88 3.08 -20.93
C LEU A 72 -8.31 3.90 -19.75
N ALA A 73 -9.17 4.32 -18.83
CA ALA A 73 -8.74 5.06 -17.64
C ALA A 73 -7.95 4.15 -16.68
N LYS A 74 -8.32 2.87 -16.52
CA LYS A 74 -7.56 1.89 -15.72
C LYS A 74 -6.18 1.66 -16.30
N GLU A 75 -6.07 1.48 -17.61
CA GLU A 75 -4.79 1.33 -18.30
C GLU A 75 -3.90 2.57 -18.08
N HIS A 76 -4.51 3.76 -18.11
CA HIS A 76 -3.80 5.02 -17.90
C HIS A 76 -3.12 5.10 -16.52
N ILE A 77 -3.83 4.78 -15.44
CA ILE A 77 -3.31 4.94 -14.07
C ILE A 77 -2.55 3.71 -13.54
N SER A 78 -2.61 2.57 -14.24
CA SER A 78 -2.17 1.26 -13.72
C SER A 78 -0.71 1.23 -13.25
N VAL A 79 0.19 1.88 -14.01
CA VAL A 79 1.63 1.89 -13.69
C VAL A 79 1.89 2.65 -12.40
N ASP A 80 1.29 3.83 -12.24
CA ASP A 80 1.49 4.66 -11.06
C ASP A 80 0.78 4.06 -9.84
N LEU A 81 -0.43 3.52 -10.01
CA LEU A 81 -1.12 2.80 -8.95
C LEU A 81 -0.28 1.63 -8.40
N GLY A 82 0.43 0.91 -9.27
CA GLY A 82 1.35 -0.15 -8.87
C GLY A 82 2.52 0.34 -8.03
N LYS A 83 3.03 1.56 -8.27
CA LYS A 83 4.09 2.18 -7.46
C LYS A 83 3.57 2.53 -6.06
N GLU A 84 2.46 3.24 -5.97
CA GLU A 84 1.90 3.68 -4.68
C GLU A 84 1.47 2.49 -3.80
N ILE A 85 0.95 1.42 -4.41
CA ILE A 85 0.69 0.15 -3.70
C ILE A 85 2.00 -0.46 -3.17
N SER A 86 3.06 -0.42 -3.97
CA SER A 86 4.38 -0.96 -3.58
C SER A 86 5.00 -0.15 -2.45
N ASP A 87 4.84 1.17 -2.46
CA ASP A 87 5.32 2.05 -1.38
C ASP A 87 4.53 1.85 -0.08
N CYS A 88 3.20 1.76 -0.17
CA CYS A 88 2.35 1.32 0.96
C CYS A 88 2.86 0.00 1.55
N LEU A 89 3.11 -0.99 0.70
CA LEU A 89 3.59 -2.30 1.11
C LEU A 89 4.97 -2.25 1.75
N ALA A 90 5.87 -1.39 1.27
CA ALA A 90 7.19 -1.18 1.87
C ALA A 90 7.09 -0.64 3.31
N TYR A 91 6.20 0.32 3.57
CA TYR A 91 5.98 0.88 4.91
C TYR A 91 5.25 -0.07 5.86
N LEU A 92 4.31 -0.88 5.34
CA LEU A 92 3.64 -1.94 6.12
C LEU A 92 4.62 -3.07 6.50
N CYS A 93 5.50 -3.46 5.56
CA CYS A 93 6.60 -4.39 5.84
C CYS A 93 7.53 -3.82 6.92
N LYS A 94 7.86 -2.52 6.85
CA LYS A 94 8.73 -1.88 7.84
C LYS A 94 8.13 -1.94 9.25
N LEU A 95 6.84 -1.64 9.39
CA LEU A 95 6.12 -1.77 10.67
C LEU A 95 6.15 -3.22 11.17
N SER A 96 5.77 -4.17 10.32
CA SER A 96 5.69 -5.57 10.71
C SER A 96 7.05 -6.14 11.13
N ASN A 97 8.11 -5.74 10.44
CA ASN A 97 9.49 -6.08 10.80
C ASN A 97 9.91 -5.50 12.15
N PHE A 98 9.55 -4.24 12.45
CA PHE A 98 9.81 -3.63 13.75
C PHE A 98 9.09 -4.36 14.89
N PHE A 99 7.81 -4.72 14.69
CA PHE A 99 7.02 -5.47 15.66
C PHE A 99 7.27 -6.98 15.67
N LYS A 100 8.21 -7.46 14.84
CA LYS A 100 8.56 -8.89 14.70
C LYS A 100 7.33 -9.77 14.38
N ARG A 101 6.42 -9.25 13.55
CA ARG A 101 5.21 -9.94 13.08
C ARG A 101 5.45 -10.62 11.74
N ASP A 102 4.79 -11.75 11.53
CA ASP A 102 4.74 -12.46 10.26
C ASP A 102 3.50 -12.01 9.50
N MET A 103 3.65 -11.13 8.51
CA MET A 103 2.51 -10.54 7.81
C MET A 103 1.66 -11.58 7.07
N GLU A 104 2.28 -12.64 6.58
CA GLU A 104 1.59 -13.68 5.82
C GLU A 104 0.63 -14.46 6.71
N SER A 105 1.13 -14.90 7.85
CA SER A 105 0.37 -15.66 8.84
C SER A 105 -0.73 -14.79 9.46
N ASP A 106 -0.41 -13.52 9.75
CA ASP A 106 -1.37 -12.54 10.24
C ASP A 106 -2.50 -12.29 9.23
N PHE A 107 -2.17 -12.16 7.95
CA PHE A 107 -3.14 -11.98 6.88
C PHE A 107 -4.08 -13.19 6.76
N TYR A 108 -3.53 -14.42 6.66
CA TYR A 108 -4.36 -15.61 6.53
C TYR A 108 -5.26 -15.84 7.76
N GLY A 109 -4.73 -15.63 8.96
CA GLY A 109 -5.53 -15.67 10.18
C GLY A 109 -6.70 -14.67 10.12
N LYS A 110 -6.44 -13.46 9.63
CA LYS A 110 -7.49 -12.44 9.47
C LYS A 110 -8.54 -12.81 8.43
N MET A 111 -8.15 -13.39 7.30
CA MET A 111 -9.09 -13.79 6.25
C MET A 111 -10.03 -14.91 6.71
N GLU A 112 -9.55 -15.85 7.53
CA GLU A 112 -10.40 -16.87 8.16
C GLU A 112 -11.42 -16.25 9.12
N GLU A 113 -11.05 -15.22 9.88
CA GLU A 113 -12.01 -14.46 10.68
C GLU A 113 -13.07 -13.76 9.81
N VAL A 114 -12.66 -13.17 8.69
CA VAL A 114 -13.59 -12.47 7.77
C VAL A 114 -14.57 -13.47 7.15
N LYS A 115 -14.08 -14.61 6.68
CA LYS A 115 -14.92 -15.68 6.12
C LYS A 115 -16.02 -16.08 7.10
N LYS A 116 -15.66 -16.32 8.36
CA LYS A 116 -16.61 -16.65 9.43
C LYS A 116 -17.65 -15.55 9.68
N ARG A 117 -17.39 -14.28 9.35
CA ARG A 117 -18.35 -13.17 9.53
C ARG A 117 -19.34 -13.05 8.38
N VAL A 118 -18.95 -13.47 7.18
CA VAL A 118 -19.78 -13.38 5.97
C VAL A 118 -20.64 -14.64 5.79
N GLU A 119 -20.28 -15.74 6.43
CA GLU A 119 -21.07 -16.99 6.47
C GLU A 119 -22.28 -16.94 7.42
N TYR A 120 -22.49 -15.83 8.14
CA TYR A 120 -23.71 -15.53 8.92
C TYR A 120 -24.52 -14.42 8.27
#